data_AF-A0A076NR45-F1
#
_entry.id   AF-A0A076NR45-F1
#
_cell.length_a   1.000
_cell.length_b   1.000
_cell.length_c   1.000
_cell.angle_alpha   90.00
_cell.angle_beta   90.00
_cell.angle_gamma   90.00
#
_symmetry.space_group_name_H-M   'P 1'
#
loop_
_entity.id
_entity.type
_entity.pdbx_description
1 polymer ?
#
loop_
_entity_poly.entity_id
_entity_poly.type
_entity_poly.pdbx_seq_one_letter_code
_entity_poly.pdbx_strand_id
1 'polypeptide(L)'
;MALQSSVCGIVAALCACALALGGCSEEAEQSPLEKARTANQSRHVAASFDDRPVVLDDTNGLVSSEYFFVRSETLVVSDATPEAQLRAASIAAYAHAPLLVYDEQHHAQVIQEMERLKAHTVLTVGDVPVAPLSGEVKVNRDPGGLEALGKMTSVRFRERAVQDPSQAQRVVTELDTSLPTWLNASWAQPTVKPNAKARPFPVHSRRDADMAPQVVATGESSIASISNARAFGAAVAYVDDPDPRASESTLLAMAGLADAPLVLLGTQFGRAIDIPERIMQAEENY
;
A
#
# COMPACT_ATOMS: atom_id res chain seq x y z
N MET A 1 9.17 -64.72 25.27
CA MET A 1 9.61 -66.04 24.76
C MET A 1 8.66 -66.39 23.63
N ALA A 2 9.21 -66.48 22.42
CA ALA A 2 8.47 -66.59 21.17
C ALA A 2 7.84 -67.98 20.98
N LEU A 3 6.78 -68.07 20.18
CA LEU A 3 6.73 -68.76 18.88
C LEU A 3 5.34 -69.34 18.60
N GLN A 4 4.90 -69.09 17.34
CA GLN A 4 4.22 -70.04 16.46
C GLN A 4 2.77 -70.43 16.79
N SER A 5 1.88 -70.68 15.83
CA SER A 5 2.04 -71.00 14.40
C SER A 5 0.68 -70.87 13.69
N SER A 6 0.75 -70.51 12.42
CA SER A 6 -0.31 -70.54 11.41
C SER A 6 -0.94 -71.92 11.21
N VAL A 7 -2.25 -71.99 10.91
CA VAL A 7 -2.82 -73.00 9.99
C VAL A 7 -3.99 -72.40 9.17
N CYS A 8 -3.95 -72.79 7.89
CA CYS A 8 -4.81 -72.55 6.74
C CYS A 8 -6.29 -72.97 6.93
N GLY A 9 -7.24 -72.36 6.19
CA GLY A 9 -8.61 -72.88 6.13
C GLY A 9 -9.62 -72.03 5.35
N ILE A 10 -9.83 -72.38 4.08
CA ILE A 10 -10.61 -71.74 3.01
C ILE A 10 -12.15 -71.74 3.26
N VAL A 11 -12.83 -70.76 2.63
CA VAL A 11 -14.21 -70.76 2.06
C VAL A 11 -15.33 -70.12 2.92
N ALA A 12 -15.82 -68.95 2.47
CA ALA A 12 -17.19 -68.80 1.95
C ALA A 12 -17.48 -67.32 1.60
N ALA A 13 -17.86 -67.12 0.34
CA ALA A 13 -18.29 -65.83 -0.20
C ALA A 13 -19.65 -65.40 0.37
N LEU A 14 -19.76 -64.12 0.72
CA LEU A 14 -21.05 -63.46 0.91
C LEU A 14 -20.96 -62.05 0.34
N CYS A 15 -21.71 -61.85 -0.74
CA CYS A 15 -21.94 -60.60 -1.42
C CYS A 15 -22.42 -59.52 -0.45
N ALA A 16 -21.74 -58.37 -0.45
CA ALA A 16 -22.34 -57.11 -0.07
C ALA A 16 -21.94 -56.07 -1.13
N CYS A 17 -22.89 -55.76 -2.01
CA CYS A 17 -22.85 -54.59 -2.88
C CYS A 17 -22.80 -53.33 -2.00
N ALA A 18 -21.60 -52.83 -1.71
CA ALA A 18 -21.43 -51.46 -1.27
C ALA A 18 -21.27 -50.60 -2.54
N LEU A 19 -22.39 -50.01 -2.96
CA LEU A 19 -22.40 -48.83 -3.83
C LEU A 19 -21.61 -47.73 -3.10
N ALA A 20 -20.32 -47.66 -3.36
CA ALA A 20 -19.54 -46.47 -3.08
C ALA A 20 -20.04 -45.41 -4.06
N LEU A 21 -21.02 -44.62 -3.60
CA LEU A 21 -21.20 -43.25 -4.09
C LEU A 21 -19.94 -42.49 -3.66
N GLY A 22 -18.85 -42.70 -4.41
CA GLY A 22 -17.75 -41.76 -4.48
C GLY A 22 -18.31 -40.50 -5.12
N GLY A 23 -18.97 -39.68 -4.32
CA GLY A 23 -19.15 -38.28 -4.61
C GLY A 23 -17.76 -37.66 -4.59
N CYS A 24 -17.05 -37.80 -5.70
CA CYS A 24 -16.04 -36.83 -6.09
C CYS A 24 -16.80 -35.52 -6.23
N SER A 25 -16.88 -34.75 -5.16
CA SER A 25 -17.07 -33.32 -5.30
C SER A 25 -15.85 -32.85 -6.09
N GLU A 26 -16.02 -32.68 -7.40
CA GLU A 26 -15.18 -31.76 -8.16
C GLU A 26 -15.20 -30.46 -7.36
N GLU A 27 -14.07 -30.12 -6.73
CA GLU A 27 -13.82 -28.74 -6.31
C GLU A 27 -13.93 -27.93 -7.59
N ALA A 28 -15.13 -27.39 -7.85
CA ALA A 28 -15.37 -26.53 -8.99
C ALA A 28 -14.32 -25.41 -8.90
N GLU A 29 -13.41 -25.37 -9.88
CA GLU A 29 -12.38 -24.35 -9.93
C GLU A 29 -13.08 -22.99 -9.97
N GLN A 30 -13.03 -22.25 -8.85
CA GLN A 30 -13.65 -20.94 -8.75
C GLN A 30 -13.11 -20.03 -9.85
N SER A 31 -14.00 -19.28 -10.49
CA SER A 31 -13.63 -18.30 -11.50
C SER A 31 -12.70 -17.23 -10.91
N PRO A 32 -11.88 -16.53 -11.73
CA PRO A 32 -11.04 -15.45 -11.24
C PRO A 32 -11.84 -14.36 -10.52
N LEU A 33 -13.04 -14.04 -11.02
CA LEU A 33 -13.94 -13.08 -10.39
C LEU A 33 -14.43 -13.54 -9.01
N GLU A 34 -14.83 -14.81 -8.86
CA GLU A 34 -15.26 -15.34 -7.56
C GLU A 34 -14.12 -15.35 -6.52
N LYS A 35 -12.91 -15.68 -6.97
CA LYS A 35 -11.69 -15.62 -6.13
C LYS A 35 -11.42 -14.19 -5.68
N ALA A 36 -11.47 -13.23 -6.61
CA ALA A 36 -11.24 -11.82 -6.32
C ALA A 36 -12.30 -11.26 -5.36
N ARG A 37 -13.59 -11.54 -5.61
CA ARG A 37 -14.71 -11.17 -4.73
C ARG A 37 -14.51 -11.71 -3.32
N THR A 38 -14.16 -12.99 -3.19
CA THR A 38 -13.91 -13.64 -1.88
C THR A 38 -12.73 -12.98 -1.16
N ALA A 39 -11.63 -12.72 -1.86
CA ALA A 39 -10.46 -12.06 -1.29
C ALA A 39 -10.77 -10.64 -0.81
N ASN A 40 -11.55 -9.88 -1.59
CA ASN A 40 -11.91 -8.50 -1.26
C ASN A 40 -12.91 -8.43 -0.10
N GLN A 41 -13.95 -9.27 -0.11
CA GLN A 41 -15.02 -9.25 0.91
C GLN A 41 -14.63 -9.91 2.24
N SER A 42 -13.59 -10.76 2.26
CA SER A 42 -13.08 -11.36 3.50
C SER A 42 -12.22 -10.41 4.35
N ARG A 43 -11.89 -9.22 3.83
CA ARG A 43 -11.14 -8.20 4.56
C ARG A 43 -11.99 -7.62 5.68
N HIS A 44 -11.47 -7.63 6.90
CA HIS A 44 -12.07 -6.88 7.99
C HIS A 44 -11.52 -5.45 7.94
N VAL A 45 -12.35 -4.48 7.57
CA VAL A 45 -11.94 -3.06 7.47
C VAL A 45 -12.36 -2.31 8.73
N ALA A 46 -11.48 -1.45 9.25
CA ALA A 46 -11.78 -0.64 10.43
C ALA A 46 -12.96 0.31 10.16
N ALA A 47 -13.85 0.47 11.15
CA ALA A 47 -15.03 1.33 11.05
C ALA A 47 -14.73 2.84 10.95
N SER A 48 -13.47 3.23 11.06
CA SER A 48 -13.02 4.60 10.80
C SER A 48 -12.95 4.95 9.31
N PHE A 49 -12.95 3.94 8.44
CA PHE A 49 -13.01 4.12 7.00
C PHE A 49 -14.46 4.17 6.51
N ASP A 50 -14.68 4.80 5.37
CA ASP A 50 -15.99 4.83 4.72
C ASP A 50 -16.49 3.43 4.40
N ASP A 51 -17.79 3.22 4.56
CA ASP A 51 -18.47 1.95 4.30
C ASP A 51 -18.74 1.71 2.80
N ARG A 52 -18.34 2.65 1.94
CA ARG A 52 -18.56 2.67 0.49
C ARG A 52 -17.31 3.11 -0.27
N PRO A 53 -17.26 2.89 -1.59
CA PRO A 53 -16.17 3.40 -2.41
C PRO A 53 -15.97 4.92 -2.29
N VAL A 54 -14.72 5.33 -2.11
CA VAL A 54 -14.29 6.74 -2.12
C VAL A 54 -13.21 6.97 -3.16
N VAL A 55 -13.18 8.19 -3.70
CA VAL A 55 -12.15 8.66 -4.63
C VAL A 55 -11.42 9.81 -3.96
N LEU A 56 -10.10 9.67 -3.78
CA LEU A 56 -9.26 10.69 -3.17
C LEU A 56 -8.67 11.58 -4.27
N ASP A 57 -9.10 12.84 -4.34
CA ASP A 57 -8.49 13.86 -5.20
C ASP A 57 -7.22 14.39 -4.53
N ASP A 58 -6.12 13.68 -4.71
CA ASP A 58 -4.87 13.94 -3.99
C ASP A 58 -3.65 14.07 -4.89
N THR A 59 -3.13 15.29 -4.97
CA THR A 59 -1.98 15.63 -5.82
C THR A 59 -0.66 15.69 -5.06
N ASN A 60 -0.69 15.99 -3.76
CA ASN A 60 0.50 16.25 -2.95
C ASN A 60 0.57 15.42 -1.66
N GLY A 61 -0.36 14.49 -1.44
CA GLY A 61 -0.40 13.63 -0.26
C GLY A 61 -1.23 14.18 0.90
N LEU A 62 -1.75 15.40 0.81
CA LEU A 62 -2.51 16.03 1.90
C LEU A 62 -3.80 15.25 2.19
N VAL A 63 -4.59 14.99 1.16
CA VAL A 63 -5.90 14.34 1.30
C VAL A 63 -5.74 12.90 1.80
N SER A 64 -4.76 12.15 1.28
CA SER A 64 -4.48 10.80 1.79
C SER A 64 -3.87 10.80 3.19
N SER A 65 -3.08 11.80 3.56
CA SER A 65 -2.58 11.95 4.93
C SER A 65 -3.73 12.17 5.91
N GLU A 66 -4.67 13.04 5.57
CA GLU A 66 -5.91 13.24 6.34
C GLU A 66 -6.75 11.98 6.45
N TYR A 67 -6.87 11.24 5.33
CA TYR A 67 -7.67 10.03 5.24
C TYR A 67 -7.10 8.88 6.08
N PHE A 68 -5.81 8.60 5.95
CA PHE A 68 -5.18 7.43 6.59
C PHE A 68 -4.63 7.73 7.99
N PHE A 69 -4.24 8.97 8.30
CA PHE A 69 -3.52 9.29 9.52
C PHE A 69 -4.29 10.28 10.39
N VAL A 70 -4.92 9.79 11.46
CA VAL A 70 -5.52 10.64 12.50
C VAL A 70 -4.45 11.44 13.27
N ARG A 71 -3.28 10.82 13.48
CA ARG A 71 -2.12 11.39 14.19
C ARG A 71 -0.86 10.81 13.59
N SER A 72 0.24 11.54 13.51
CA SER A 72 1.57 10.97 13.27
C SER A 72 2.66 11.81 13.90
N GLU A 73 3.48 11.17 14.72
CA GLU A 73 4.61 11.81 15.39
C GLU A 73 5.75 12.16 14.43
N THR A 74 5.87 11.41 13.33
CA THR A 74 6.82 11.66 12.24
C THR A 74 6.10 12.05 10.96
N LEU A 75 6.73 12.90 10.16
CA LEU A 75 6.27 13.29 8.82
C LEU A 75 7.47 13.31 7.87
N VAL A 76 7.27 12.80 6.65
CA VAL A 76 8.23 12.98 5.55
C VAL A 76 7.67 14.03 4.59
N VAL A 77 8.51 14.97 4.18
CA VAL A 77 8.17 15.99 3.18
C VAL A 77 9.20 15.93 2.07
N SER A 78 8.78 15.68 0.83
CA SER A 78 9.68 15.73 -0.33
C SER A 78 9.49 17.00 -1.15
N ASP A 79 10.45 17.33 -2.01
CA ASP A 79 10.15 18.19 -3.15
C ASP A 79 9.32 17.44 -4.22
N ALA A 80 9.00 18.13 -5.32
CA ALA A 80 8.17 17.59 -6.39
C ALA A 80 8.93 16.65 -7.37
N THR A 81 10.24 16.47 -7.24
CA THR A 81 11.01 15.63 -8.17
C THR A 81 10.74 14.13 -7.96
N PRO A 82 10.62 13.32 -9.03
CA PRO A 82 10.34 11.89 -8.89
C PRO A 82 11.38 11.13 -8.04
N GLU A 83 12.66 11.45 -8.18
CA GLU A 83 13.74 10.82 -7.42
C GLU A 83 13.64 11.13 -5.92
N ALA A 84 13.29 12.36 -5.54
CA ALA A 84 13.07 12.72 -4.14
C ALA A 84 11.82 12.03 -3.59
N GLN A 85 10.74 11.97 -4.36
CA GLN A 85 9.51 11.27 -3.98
C GLN A 85 9.75 9.76 -3.80
N LEU A 86 10.51 9.09 -4.68
CA LEU A 86 10.84 7.66 -4.53
C LEU A 86 11.66 7.38 -3.26
N ARG A 87 12.63 8.24 -2.98
CA ARG A 87 13.41 8.16 -1.74
C ARG A 87 12.55 8.41 -0.50
N ALA A 88 11.70 9.44 -0.56
CA ALA A 88 10.79 9.78 0.52
C ALA A 88 9.76 8.68 0.78
N ALA A 89 9.19 8.09 -0.27
CA ALA A 89 8.26 6.96 -0.18
C ALA A 89 8.92 5.73 0.46
N SER A 90 10.18 5.45 0.11
CA SER A 90 10.96 4.37 0.75
C SER A 90 11.09 4.57 2.27
N ILE A 91 11.34 5.81 2.71
CA ILE A 91 11.47 6.16 4.13
C ILE A 91 10.11 6.13 4.82
N ALA A 92 9.10 6.76 4.22
CA ALA A 92 7.74 6.88 4.75
C ALA A 92 7.08 5.52 4.93
N ALA A 93 7.17 4.65 3.91
CA ALA A 93 6.62 3.30 3.92
C ALA A 93 7.21 2.45 5.05
N TYR A 94 8.53 2.49 5.23
CA TYR A 94 9.19 1.73 6.30
C TYR A 94 8.98 2.34 7.69
N ALA A 95 8.98 3.67 7.80
CA ALA A 95 8.80 4.37 9.06
C ALA A 95 7.34 4.43 9.54
N HIS A 96 6.40 3.99 8.70
CA HIS A 96 4.95 4.14 8.91
C HIS A 96 4.55 5.59 9.18
N ALA A 97 5.12 6.48 8.37
CA ALA A 97 4.94 7.92 8.43
C ALA A 97 4.22 8.44 7.17
N PRO A 98 3.36 9.47 7.29
CA PRO A 98 2.82 10.15 6.14
C PRO A 98 3.92 10.85 5.34
N LEU A 99 3.67 10.97 4.03
CA LEU A 99 4.45 11.66 3.02
C LEU A 99 3.61 12.79 2.42
N LEU A 100 4.18 14.00 2.40
CA LEU A 100 3.67 15.14 1.66
C LEU A 100 4.69 15.59 0.62
N VAL A 101 4.22 16.06 -0.52
CA VAL A 101 5.01 16.78 -1.52
C VAL A 101 4.87 18.26 -1.23
N TYR A 102 6.01 18.93 -1.05
CA TYR A 102 6.06 20.37 -0.87
C TYR A 102 5.92 21.09 -2.19
N ASP A 103 5.08 22.11 -2.20
CA ASP A 103 5.11 23.20 -3.16
C ASP A 103 4.83 24.54 -2.46
N GLU A 104 5.17 25.64 -3.12
CA GLU A 104 5.03 26.98 -2.52
C GLU A 104 3.57 27.40 -2.32
N GLN A 105 2.65 26.93 -3.18
CA GLN A 105 1.24 27.31 -3.11
C GLN A 105 0.55 26.67 -1.90
N HIS A 106 1.01 25.48 -1.49
CA HIS A 106 0.45 24.70 -0.40
C HIS A 106 1.30 24.72 0.88
N HIS A 107 2.29 25.63 0.99
CA HIS A 107 3.14 25.76 2.18
C HIS A 107 2.33 25.82 3.49
N ALA A 108 1.28 26.63 3.52
CA ALA A 108 0.43 26.78 4.71
C ALA A 108 -0.29 25.48 5.08
N GLN A 109 -0.73 24.70 4.10
CA GLN A 109 -1.39 23.42 4.33
C GLN A 109 -0.41 22.37 4.88
N VAL A 110 0.82 22.35 4.38
CA VAL A 110 1.87 21.46 4.92
C VAL A 110 2.14 21.77 6.41
N ILE A 111 2.15 23.04 6.80
CA ILE A 111 2.30 23.47 8.21
C ILE A 111 1.06 23.07 9.04
N GLN A 112 -0.14 23.32 8.54
CA GLN A 112 -1.38 22.91 9.20
C GLN A 112 -1.44 21.39 9.41
N GLU A 113 -0.97 20.64 8.42
CA GLU A 113 -0.96 19.18 8.47
C GLU A 113 0.06 18.64 9.47
N MET A 114 1.25 19.26 9.58
CA MET A 114 2.20 18.99 10.67
C MET A 114 1.54 19.14 12.04
N GLU A 115 0.78 20.22 12.24
CA GLU A 115 0.10 20.52 13.50
C GLU A 115 -1.08 19.56 13.79
N ARG A 116 -1.86 19.21 12.76
CA ARG A 116 -2.96 18.24 12.85
C ARG A 116 -2.44 16.87 13.27
N LEU A 117 -1.39 16.40 12.60
CA LEU A 117 -0.75 15.12 12.88
C LEU A 117 -0.05 15.09 14.25
N LYS A 118 0.26 16.24 14.85
CA LYS A 118 1.18 16.34 16.01
C LYS A 118 2.57 15.81 15.67
N ALA A 119 3.04 16.14 14.47
CA ALA A 119 4.36 15.77 14.00
C ALA A 119 5.43 16.58 14.72
N HIS A 120 6.28 15.90 15.49
CA HIS A 120 7.37 16.49 16.24
C HIS A 120 8.74 16.21 15.61
N THR A 121 8.79 15.28 14.64
CA THR A 121 9.98 15.02 13.81
C THR A 121 9.60 15.03 12.35
N VAL A 122 10.14 15.98 11.58
CA VAL A 122 9.92 16.11 10.14
C VAL A 122 11.22 15.81 9.41
N LEU A 123 11.17 14.95 8.39
CA LEU A 123 12.29 14.69 7.50
C LEU A 123 12.01 15.30 6.13
N THR A 124 12.86 16.23 5.69
CA THR A 124 12.78 16.82 4.35
C THR A 124 13.69 16.07 3.38
N VAL A 125 13.17 15.66 2.22
CA VAL A 125 13.91 14.96 1.16
C VAL A 125 13.92 15.82 -0.11
N GLY A 126 15.11 16.12 -0.65
CA GLY A 126 15.22 17.02 -1.80
C GLY A 126 15.32 18.51 -1.43
N ASP A 127 14.98 19.37 -2.37
CA ASP A 127 14.91 20.83 -2.23
C ASP A 127 13.58 21.29 -1.61
N VAL A 128 13.43 21.02 -0.32
CA VAL A 128 12.30 21.52 0.47
C VAL A 128 12.75 22.78 1.22
N PRO A 129 12.15 23.97 0.95
CA PRO A 129 12.50 25.23 1.60
C PRO A 129 11.85 25.38 2.99
N VAL A 130 11.71 24.28 3.74
CA VAL A 130 11.31 24.31 5.15
C VAL A 130 12.59 24.50 5.97
N ALA A 131 12.64 25.59 6.73
CA ALA A 131 13.80 25.90 7.55
C ALA A 131 13.99 24.80 8.62
N PRO A 132 15.24 24.37 8.89
CA PRO A 132 15.52 23.53 10.05
C PRO A 132 15.09 24.27 11.31
N LEU A 133 14.05 23.77 11.99
CA LEU A 133 13.62 24.27 13.28
C LEU A 133 14.20 23.38 14.39
N SER A 134 14.67 24.04 15.44
CA SER A 134 15.01 23.41 16.72
C SER A 134 14.03 23.92 17.77
N GLY A 135 13.20 23.03 18.31
CA GLY A 135 12.11 23.38 19.22
C GLY A 135 11.20 22.18 19.43
N GLU A 136 9.90 22.42 19.55
CA GLU A 136 8.87 21.36 19.66
C GLU A 136 8.84 20.47 18.40
N VAL A 137 9.00 21.07 17.22
CA VAL A 137 9.13 20.34 15.94
C VAL A 137 10.59 20.36 15.48
N LYS A 138 11.17 19.17 15.29
CA LYS A 138 12.52 18.97 14.78
C LYS A 138 12.46 18.71 13.28
N VAL A 139 12.95 19.66 12.48
CA VAL A 139 13.06 19.48 11.02
C VAL A 139 14.48 19.05 10.68
N ASN A 140 14.62 17.83 10.16
CA ASN A 140 15.87 17.22 9.73
C ASN A 140 15.93 17.13 8.21
N ARG A 141 17.11 17.37 7.64
CA ARG A 141 17.36 17.22 6.20
C ARG A 141 17.91 15.84 5.93
N ASP A 142 17.28 15.14 4.99
CA ASP A 142 17.80 13.89 4.47
C ASP A 142 19.15 14.13 3.77
N PRO A 143 20.21 13.40 4.16
CA PRO A 143 21.54 13.56 3.59
C PRO A 143 21.79 12.73 2.32
N GLY A 144 20.79 12.03 1.78
CA GLY A 144 20.96 11.15 0.63
C GLY A 144 21.69 9.84 0.93
N GLY A 145 21.75 8.95 -0.07
CA GLY A 145 22.50 7.70 -0.03
C GLY A 145 21.97 6.61 0.91
N LEU A 146 22.52 5.39 0.73
CA LEU A 146 22.11 4.19 1.46
C LEU A 146 22.67 4.15 2.89
N GLU A 147 23.92 4.60 3.09
CA GLU A 147 24.56 4.59 4.41
C GLU A 147 23.79 5.46 5.42
N ALA A 148 23.40 6.65 5.00
CA ALA A 148 22.64 7.53 5.87
C ALA A 148 21.25 6.98 6.16
N LEU A 149 20.58 6.38 5.17
CA LEU A 149 19.28 5.75 5.35
C LEU A 149 19.32 4.71 6.48
N GLY A 150 20.37 3.88 6.50
CA GLY A 150 20.55 2.90 7.57
C GLY A 150 20.92 3.52 8.91
N LYS A 151 21.70 4.61 8.93
CA LYS A 151 21.98 5.36 10.17
C LYS A 151 20.73 6.02 10.77
N MET A 152 19.86 6.60 9.93
CA MET A 152 18.66 7.29 10.40
C MET A 152 17.63 6.33 10.99
N THR A 153 17.48 5.15 10.38
CA THR A 153 16.43 4.17 10.72
C THR A 153 16.93 3.00 11.58
N SER A 154 18.24 2.92 11.83
CA SER A 154 18.91 1.81 12.52
C SER A 154 18.72 0.43 11.87
N VAL A 155 18.44 0.38 10.56
CA VAL A 155 18.26 -0.87 9.82
C VAL A 155 19.00 -0.88 8.49
N ARG A 156 19.16 -2.05 7.88
CA ARG A 156 19.81 -2.19 6.58
C ARG A 156 18.77 -2.20 5.46
N PHE A 157 18.80 -1.18 4.63
CA PHE A 157 17.97 -1.12 3.44
C PHE A 157 18.55 -1.97 2.31
N ARG A 158 17.67 -2.61 1.53
CA ARG A 158 17.99 -3.20 0.24
C ARG A 158 17.70 -2.20 -0.85
N GLU A 159 18.66 -1.97 -1.72
CA GLU A 159 18.46 -1.13 -2.90
C GLU A 159 17.64 -1.87 -3.96
N ARG A 160 16.65 -1.18 -4.52
CA ARG A 160 15.91 -1.57 -5.73
C ARG A 160 16.05 -0.42 -6.72
N ALA A 161 16.79 -0.66 -7.79
CA ALA A 161 16.94 0.32 -8.85
C ALA A 161 15.61 0.48 -9.62
N VAL A 162 15.16 1.72 -9.78
CA VAL A 162 14.10 2.10 -10.70
C VAL A 162 14.81 2.71 -11.90
N GLN A 163 14.56 2.19 -13.10
CA GLN A 163 15.26 2.61 -14.32
C GLN A 163 14.51 3.64 -15.16
N ASP A 164 13.17 3.59 -15.10
CA ASP A 164 12.29 4.47 -15.87
C ASP A 164 11.40 5.27 -14.90
N PRO A 165 11.38 6.61 -14.98
CA PRO A 165 10.45 7.45 -14.24
C PRO A 165 8.98 7.04 -14.40
N SER A 166 8.58 6.49 -15.55
CA SER A 166 7.19 6.04 -15.81
C SER A 166 6.74 4.93 -14.86
N GLN A 167 7.68 4.20 -14.26
CA GLN A 167 7.39 3.09 -13.35
C GLN A 167 7.25 3.54 -11.89
N ALA A 168 7.49 4.82 -11.58
CA ALA A 168 7.60 5.31 -10.20
C ALA A 168 6.38 4.97 -9.33
N GLN A 169 5.17 5.20 -9.84
CA GLN A 169 3.92 4.89 -9.16
C GLN A 169 3.81 3.38 -8.90
N ARG A 170 3.98 2.55 -9.94
CA ARG A 170 3.89 1.09 -9.85
C ARG A 170 4.85 0.54 -8.80
N VAL A 171 6.12 0.92 -8.83
CA VAL A 171 7.12 0.39 -7.88
C VAL A 171 6.83 0.79 -6.43
N VAL A 172 6.17 1.94 -6.21
CA VAL A 172 5.74 2.38 -4.87
C VAL A 172 4.57 1.53 -4.38
N THR A 173 3.62 1.15 -5.24
CA THR A 173 2.52 0.24 -4.85
C THR A 173 3.02 -1.12 -4.34
N GLU A 174 4.19 -1.56 -4.81
CA GLU A 174 4.82 -2.84 -4.50
C GLU A 174 5.70 -2.80 -3.23
N LEU A 175 5.82 -1.65 -2.56
CA LEU A 175 6.67 -1.52 -1.37
C LEU A 175 6.15 -2.35 -0.19
N ASP A 176 6.81 -3.46 0.11
CA ASP A 176 6.59 -4.19 1.37
C ASP A 176 7.13 -3.40 2.55
N THR A 177 6.24 -2.93 3.43
CA THR A 177 6.60 -2.10 4.59
C THR A 177 7.32 -2.86 5.68
N SER A 178 7.27 -4.21 5.67
CA SER A 178 8.06 -5.04 6.59
C SER A 178 9.53 -5.18 6.16
N LEU A 179 9.83 -4.89 4.89
CA LEU A 179 11.15 -5.03 4.30
C LEU A 179 11.73 -3.66 3.93
N PRO A 180 12.73 -3.15 4.68
CA PRO A 180 13.35 -1.86 4.37
C PRO A 180 13.98 -1.88 2.96
N THR A 181 13.31 -1.21 2.03
CA THR A 181 13.65 -1.18 0.60
C THR A 181 13.84 0.26 0.17
N TRP A 182 14.97 0.56 -0.46
CA TRP A 182 15.26 1.87 -1.04
C TRP A 182 15.01 1.82 -2.54
N LEU A 183 13.99 2.55 -2.99
CA LEU A 183 13.74 2.82 -4.40
C LEU A 183 14.77 3.86 -4.87
N ASN A 184 15.85 3.39 -5.50
CA ASN A 184 16.89 4.25 -6.05
C ASN A 184 16.55 4.58 -7.51
N ALA A 185 16.24 5.85 -7.78
CA ALA A 185 16.11 6.35 -9.15
C ALA A 185 17.50 6.29 -9.82
N SER A 186 17.70 5.38 -10.78
CA SER A 186 19.03 5.23 -11.40
C SER A 186 19.38 6.38 -12.35
N TRP A 187 18.40 7.19 -12.73
CA TRP A 187 18.54 8.30 -13.68
C TRP A 187 18.85 9.66 -13.04
N ALA A 188 18.58 9.82 -11.74
CA ALA A 188 18.76 11.09 -11.03
C ALA A 188 19.03 10.86 -9.55
N GLN A 189 19.53 11.88 -8.86
CA GLN A 189 19.73 11.83 -7.41
C GLN A 189 18.98 12.99 -6.76
N PRO A 190 18.26 12.76 -5.64
CA PRO A 190 17.59 13.83 -4.92
C PRO A 190 18.59 14.92 -4.50
N THR A 191 18.15 16.18 -4.56
CA THR A 191 18.96 17.29 -4.07
C THR A 191 19.27 17.10 -2.58
N VAL A 192 20.56 17.09 -2.22
CA VAL A 192 20.99 17.08 -0.82
C VAL A 192 21.38 18.50 -0.40
N LYS A 193 20.59 19.09 0.50
CA LYS A 193 20.86 20.43 1.03
C LYS A 193 22.16 20.47 1.87
N PRO A 194 22.89 21.59 1.88
CA PRO A 194 24.04 21.78 2.77
C PRO A 194 23.68 21.52 4.24
N ASN A 195 24.63 20.96 5.00
CA ASN A 195 24.50 20.57 6.40
C ASN A 195 23.46 19.48 6.70
N ALA A 196 22.96 18.77 5.69
CA ALA A 196 22.20 17.55 5.91
C ALA A 196 23.08 16.52 6.65
N LYS A 197 22.55 15.94 7.71
CA LYS A 197 23.25 14.98 8.57
C LYS A 197 22.29 13.84 8.87
N ALA A 198 22.80 12.61 8.83
CA ALA A 198 22.05 11.44 9.25
C ALA A 198 21.71 11.56 10.74
N ARG A 199 20.48 11.97 11.03
CA ARG A 199 19.93 12.06 12.39
C ARG A 199 18.89 10.96 12.56
N PRO A 200 18.72 10.41 13.78
CA PRO A 200 17.69 9.41 14.02
C PRO A 200 16.32 9.90 13.53
N PHE A 201 15.66 9.07 12.73
CA PHE A 201 14.29 9.25 12.29
C PHE A 201 13.46 8.10 12.88
N PRO A 202 12.50 8.40 13.78
CA PRO A 202 11.72 7.36 14.43
C PRO A 202 10.98 6.48 13.42
N VAL A 203 11.00 5.17 13.68
CA VAL A 203 10.23 4.16 12.94
C VAL A 203 9.12 3.70 13.86
N HIS A 204 7.88 3.72 13.36
CA HIS A 204 6.71 3.29 14.11
C HIS A 204 6.29 1.88 13.72
N SER A 205 5.41 1.26 14.49
CA SER A 205 4.76 0.02 14.05
C SER A 205 3.72 0.32 12.96
N ARG A 206 3.35 -0.72 12.21
CA ARG A 206 2.15 -0.71 11.36
C ARG A 206 0.95 -0.19 12.14
N ARG A 207 0.10 0.58 11.46
CA ARG A 207 -1.04 1.28 12.06
C ARG A 207 -2.37 0.65 11.72
N ASP A 208 -2.43 -0.03 10.58
CA ASP A 208 -3.63 -0.68 10.09
C ASP A 208 -4.07 -1.89 10.92
N ALA A 209 -3.14 -2.57 11.61
CA ALA A 209 -3.44 -3.85 12.28
C ALA A 209 -4.13 -4.86 11.34
N ASP A 210 -3.74 -4.86 10.06
CA ASP A 210 -4.34 -5.63 8.96
C ASP A 210 -5.81 -5.25 8.63
N MET A 211 -6.25 -4.06 9.02
CA MET A 211 -7.64 -3.55 8.87
C MET A 211 -7.81 -2.43 7.84
N ALA A 212 -6.82 -2.22 6.97
CA ALA A 212 -6.91 -1.22 5.92
C ALA A 212 -7.85 -1.67 4.78
N PRO A 213 -8.58 -0.75 4.13
CA PRO A 213 -9.40 -1.07 2.97
C PRO A 213 -8.54 -1.52 1.78
N GLN A 214 -9.18 -2.12 0.78
CA GLN A 214 -8.56 -2.30 -0.53
C GLN A 214 -8.32 -0.92 -1.16
N VAL A 215 -7.11 -0.68 -1.64
CA VAL A 215 -6.74 0.57 -2.31
C VAL A 215 -6.38 0.28 -3.75
N VAL A 216 -6.83 1.11 -4.69
CA VAL A 216 -6.50 0.98 -6.11
C VAL A 216 -5.87 2.27 -6.62
N ALA A 217 -4.80 2.14 -7.39
CA ALA A 217 -4.02 3.25 -7.94
C ALA A 217 -3.72 3.01 -9.42
N THR A 218 -3.42 4.09 -10.15
CA THR A 218 -2.95 4.04 -11.54
C THR A 218 -1.65 4.81 -11.70
N GLY A 219 -1.14 4.91 -12.93
CA GLY A 219 -0.01 5.78 -13.27
C GLY A 219 -0.29 7.28 -13.07
N GLU A 220 -1.56 7.69 -12.92
CA GLU A 220 -1.95 9.08 -12.67
C GLU A 220 -2.09 9.41 -11.18
N SER A 221 -2.13 8.39 -10.31
CA SER A 221 -2.13 8.58 -8.86
C SER A 221 -0.82 9.23 -8.40
N SER A 222 -0.89 10.17 -7.45
CA SER A 222 0.32 10.78 -6.89
C SER A 222 1.15 9.76 -6.09
N ILE A 223 2.48 9.84 -6.20
CA ILE A 223 3.39 8.96 -5.44
C ILE A 223 3.17 9.14 -3.93
N ALA A 224 2.89 10.37 -3.48
CA ALA A 224 2.58 10.67 -2.09
C ALA A 224 1.34 9.93 -1.60
N SER A 225 0.26 9.93 -2.38
CA SER A 225 -0.99 9.23 -2.03
C SER A 225 -0.80 7.73 -1.95
N ILE A 226 -0.11 7.13 -2.93
CA ILE A 226 0.25 5.70 -2.90
C ILE A 226 1.12 5.40 -1.67
N SER A 227 2.13 6.23 -1.42
CA SER A 227 3.03 6.07 -0.28
C SER A 227 2.28 6.13 1.05
N ASN A 228 1.30 7.02 1.19
CA ASN A 228 0.50 7.14 2.41
C ASN A 228 -0.35 5.89 2.66
N ALA A 229 -1.00 5.35 1.62
CA ALA A 229 -1.70 4.08 1.71
C ALA A 229 -0.75 2.94 2.14
N ARG A 230 0.42 2.81 1.50
CA ARG A 230 1.42 1.79 1.88
C ARG A 230 1.94 1.99 3.30
N ALA A 231 2.31 3.21 3.67
CA ALA A 231 2.85 3.55 5.00
C ALA A 231 1.82 3.29 6.12
N PHE A 232 0.53 3.49 5.84
CA PHE A 232 -0.53 3.11 6.77
C PHE A 232 -0.61 1.58 6.96
N GLY A 233 -0.33 0.84 5.89
CA GLY A 233 -0.29 -0.62 5.84
C GLY A 233 -1.19 -1.22 4.76
N ALA A 234 -1.92 -0.39 4.02
CA ALA A 234 -2.87 -0.84 3.00
C ALA A 234 -2.19 -1.57 1.84
N ALA A 235 -2.87 -2.61 1.35
CA ALA A 235 -2.53 -3.22 0.08
C ALA A 235 -3.03 -2.31 -1.06
N VAL A 236 -2.13 -1.93 -1.96
CA VAL A 236 -2.44 -1.09 -3.12
C VAL A 236 -2.36 -1.94 -4.38
N ALA A 237 -3.47 -2.10 -5.08
CA ALA A 237 -3.52 -2.70 -6.41
C ALA A 237 -3.20 -1.62 -7.45
N TYR A 238 -2.23 -1.89 -8.32
CA TYR A 238 -1.92 -1.03 -9.46
C TYR A 238 -2.67 -1.51 -10.70
N VAL A 239 -3.41 -0.61 -11.36
CA VAL A 239 -4.13 -0.89 -12.60
C VAL A 239 -3.77 0.12 -13.67
N ASP A 240 -3.77 -0.33 -14.94
CA ASP A 240 -3.41 0.53 -16.07
C ASP A 240 -4.59 1.39 -16.54
N ASP A 241 -5.81 0.84 -16.54
CA ASP A 241 -7.06 1.53 -16.90
C ASP A 241 -7.98 1.61 -15.66
N PRO A 242 -8.44 2.81 -15.23
CA PRO A 242 -9.27 2.96 -14.05
C PRO A 242 -10.72 2.46 -14.20
N ASP A 243 -11.21 2.13 -15.39
CA ASP A 243 -12.58 1.65 -15.60
C ASP A 243 -12.68 0.12 -15.49
N PRO A 244 -13.37 -0.43 -14.46
CA PRO A 244 -13.54 -1.88 -14.31
C PRO A 244 -14.32 -2.52 -15.47
N ARG A 245 -15.09 -1.74 -16.24
CA ARG A 245 -15.84 -2.25 -17.40
C ARG A 245 -14.97 -2.43 -18.65
N ALA A 246 -13.82 -1.75 -18.67
CA ALA A 246 -12.87 -1.78 -19.78
C ALA A 246 -11.66 -2.68 -19.49
N SER A 247 -11.39 -2.99 -18.21
CA SER A 247 -10.20 -3.70 -17.77
C SER A 247 -10.51 -4.80 -16.76
N GLU A 248 -10.15 -6.03 -17.11
CA GLU A 248 -10.27 -7.18 -16.23
C GLU A 248 -9.44 -7.02 -14.95
N SER A 249 -8.21 -6.49 -15.02
CA SER A 249 -7.38 -6.31 -13.83
C SER A 249 -8.01 -5.33 -12.84
N THR A 250 -8.72 -4.33 -13.36
CA THR A 250 -9.44 -3.32 -12.57
C THR A 250 -10.71 -3.89 -11.97
N LEU A 251 -11.47 -4.65 -12.75
CA LEU A 251 -12.60 -5.42 -12.25
C LEU A 251 -12.18 -6.32 -11.09
N LEU A 252 -11.15 -7.14 -11.26
CA LEU A 252 -10.69 -8.05 -10.22
C LEU A 252 -10.20 -7.29 -8.97
N ALA A 253 -9.53 -6.15 -9.14
CA ALA A 253 -9.13 -5.32 -8.00
C ALA A 253 -10.32 -4.74 -7.20
N MET A 254 -11.48 -4.55 -7.84
CA MET A 254 -12.67 -3.92 -7.26
C MET A 254 -13.82 -4.90 -7.00
N ALA A 255 -13.67 -6.17 -7.38
CA ALA A 255 -14.73 -7.17 -7.34
C ALA A 255 -15.33 -7.31 -5.94
N GLY A 256 -16.67 -7.28 -5.85
CA GLY A 256 -17.43 -7.40 -4.63
C GLY A 256 -17.47 -6.16 -3.74
N LEU A 257 -16.89 -5.04 -4.19
CA LEU A 257 -16.73 -3.83 -3.37
C LEU A 257 -17.68 -2.68 -3.72
N ALA A 258 -18.73 -2.93 -4.52
CA ALA A 258 -19.69 -1.90 -4.91
C ALA A 258 -20.36 -1.20 -3.69
N ASP A 259 -20.67 -1.97 -2.64
CA ASP A 259 -21.26 -1.48 -1.39
C ASP A 259 -20.33 -1.78 -0.19
N ALA A 260 -19.01 -1.69 -0.38
CA ALA A 260 -18.03 -1.96 0.66
C ALA A 260 -16.88 -0.93 0.65
N PRO A 261 -16.06 -0.87 1.71
CA PRO A 261 -14.90 0.02 1.76
C PRO A 261 -13.91 -0.24 0.62
N LEU A 262 -13.68 0.80 -0.19
CA LEU A 262 -12.77 0.80 -1.32
C LEU A 262 -12.20 2.21 -1.49
N VAL A 263 -10.88 2.33 -1.61
CA VAL A 263 -10.23 3.64 -1.78
C VAL A 263 -9.57 3.70 -3.15
N LEU A 264 -9.95 4.70 -3.94
CA LEU A 264 -9.42 4.93 -5.28
C LEU A 264 -8.56 6.18 -5.25
N LEU A 265 -7.29 6.06 -5.64
CA LEU A 265 -6.32 7.15 -5.54
C LEU A 265 -6.32 7.96 -6.84
N GLY A 266 -6.99 9.10 -6.84
CA GLY A 266 -6.99 10.07 -7.93
C GLY A 266 -8.31 10.13 -8.72
N THR A 267 -8.55 11.27 -9.34
CA THR A 267 -9.83 11.62 -10.01
C THR A 267 -10.06 10.90 -11.34
N GLN A 268 -9.05 10.21 -11.89
CA GLN A 268 -9.16 9.39 -13.10
C GLN A 268 -10.16 8.23 -12.95
N PHE A 269 -10.48 7.81 -11.72
CA PHE A 269 -11.55 6.85 -11.45
C PHE A 269 -12.96 7.44 -11.63
N GLY A 270 -13.09 8.77 -11.74
CA GLY A 270 -14.36 9.47 -11.83
C GLY A 270 -14.93 9.82 -10.46
N ARG A 271 -16.24 10.05 -10.39
CA ARG A 271 -16.91 10.42 -9.13
C ARG A 271 -17.20 9.17 -8.31
N ALA A 272 -16.99 9.25 -7.00
CA ALA A 272 -17.26 8.15 -6.06
C ALA A 272 -18.69 7.59 -6.20
N ILE A 273 -19.69 8.45 -6.44
CA ILE A 273 -21.10 8.03 -6.59
C ILE A 273 -21.35 7.11 -7.79
N ASP A 274 -20.51 7.16 -8.82
CA ASP A 274 -20.66 6.35 -10.03
C ASP A 274 -19.95 4.99 -9.92
N ILE A 275 -19.05 4.82 -8.93
CA ILE A 275 -18.20 3.63 -8.79
C ILE A 275 -19.01 2.34 -8.54
N PRO A 276 -19.99 2.30 -7.62
CA PRO A 276 -20.76 1.08 -7.36
C PRO A 276 -21.43 0.54 -8.62
N GLU A 277 -22.04 1.42 -9.42
CA GLU A 277 -22.71 1.04 -10.66
C GLU A 277 -21.71 0.47 -11.69
N ARG A 278 -20.53 1.06 -11.82
CA ARG A 278 -19.49 0.56 -12.74
C ARG A 278 -18.97 -0.82 -12.35
N ILE A 279 -18.77 -1.06 -11.04
CA ILE A 279 -18.37 -2.38 -10.54
C ILE A 279 -19.44 -3.41 -10.87
N MET A 280 -20.71 -3.14 -10.53
CA MET A 280 -21.81 -4.06 -10.81
C MET A 280 -21.95 -4.35 -12.31
N GLN A 281 -21.91 -3.32 -13.17
CA GLN A 281 -21.94 -3.50 -14.62
C GLN A 281 -20.78 -4.36 -15.13
N ALA A 282 -19.58 -4.19 -14.59
CA ALA A 282 -18.43 -4.99 -14.99
C ALA A 282 -18.57 -6.46 -14.54
N GLU A 283 -19.06 -6.70 -13.33
CA GLU A 283 -19.30 -8.05 -12.82
C GLU A 283 -20.41 -8.80 -13.55
N GLU A 284 -21.48 -8.11 -13.96
CA GLU A 284 -22.58 -8.70 -14.75
C GLU A 284 -22.15 -9.13 -16.16
N ASN A 285 -21.10 -8.52 -16.70
CA ASN A 285 -20.61 -8.73 -18.06
C ASN A 285 -19.33 -9.59 -18.14
N TYR A 286 -18.86 -10.14 -17.02
CA TYR A 286 -17.67 -11.01 -16.93
C TYR A 286 -18.02 -12.48 -17.19
#